data_AF-A0AAN6P7E9-F1
#
_entry.id   AF-A0AAN6P7E9-F1
#
_cell.length_a   1.000
_cell.length_b   1.000
_cell.length_c   1.000
_cell.angle_alpha   90.00
_cell.angle_beta   90.00
_cell.angle_gamma   90.00
#
_symmetry.space_group_name_H-M   'P 1'
#
loop_
_entity.id
_entity.type
_entity.pdbx_description
1 polymer ?
#
loop_
_entity_poly.entity_id
_entity_poly.type
_entity_poly.pdbx_seq_one_letter_code
_entity_poly.pdbx_strand_id
1 'polypeptide(L)'
;SVITDLGEQISELHKRRTNSDPTSADLTPGGLGSQLIDAISRSDPYRPGFLSKGQLHKLVNKDAVEKELLKCETSLRRRLQTLNFRPSVTPEALEATALTICGKGEQSWPAYIKPEDQSPTHRHLPTEKRFQKIMAVLLLIERPSRIGSLMQEGICDADLPLVLVPTVNKPFKRWALRRRKDRDTHLQCFANWRQRTMALFEQRQWAVLAPFFARDLRNPKKVPHYFLPDQVIMPFRSWGKVGQGGFGEVYKTEIHPDHHDFNHSAATQAPGSKPDLFAVKILRSTEEAEFKKEVEILKRVSRSPHVDLITLLVTYEYQGRYHLMLPLAEADLLTYWENTAAENDKSTASWLAEQCRGLAEGLMTIHRYRRTSTDSILENMTGAFMAAKGKSLPGAAHQGKKGDEPRILYCRHGDIKPENILWFPSPAGPADEPAGKGILKITDFGVAEFTTQDTAPRAHGLPVSPMYQPPEAYVPLKNGVIRTSYDIWGLGCIYLEFITWFFGGWKYISNFLDRRMALDNVFYRFNTGTFFCIEKDDATGFIDELHSHQNCTEFIHEFLLLIKEDMLVVEGEGCHARMSASGVQWELAKMQQRDSPRSGYFSRSAAWPPPLPSANDHGGQVNAAEPARAK
;
A
#
# COMPACT_ATOMS: atom_id res chain seq x y z
N SER A 1 61.58 -31.14 26.00
CA SER A 1 60.25 -30.57 26.26
C SER A 1 60.20 -29.04 26.25
N VAL A 2 61.33 -28.30 26.12
CA VAL A 2 61.31 -26.81 26.19
C VAL A 2 61.20 -26.12 24.81
N ILE A 3 61.33 -26.87 23.70
CA ILE A 3 61.27 -26.31 22.33
C ILE A 3 59.85 -26.34 21.72
N THR A 4 58.92 -27.12 22.31
CA THR A 4 57.53 -27.20 21.85
C THR A 4 56.62 -26.13 22.46
N ASP A 5 56.91 -25.67 23.68
CA ASP A 5 56.06 -24.71 24.40
C ASP A 5 56.22 -23.26 23.90
N LEU A 6 57.41 -22.88 23.39
CA LEU A 6 57.59 -21.56 22.77
C LEU A 6 56.88 -21.46 21.41
N GLY A 7 56.83 -22.56 20.64
CA GLY A 7 56.12 -22.61 19.36
C GLY A 7 54.61 -22.49 19.53
N GLU A 8 54.05 -23.14 20.55
CA GLU A 8 52.64 -22.99 20.92
C GLU A 8 52.37 -21.61 21.54
N GLN A 9 53.19 -21.10 22.44
CA GLN A 9 53.01 -19.74 22.99
C GLN A 9 53.13 -18.65 21.92
N ILE A 10 54.01 -18.79 20.92
CA ILE A 10 54.15 -17.84 19.81
C ILE A 10 52.98 -17.98 18.81
N SER A 11 52.51 -19.20 18.53
CA SER A 11 51.28 -19.43 17.74
C SER A 11 50.04 -18.87 18.45
N GLU A 12 49.99 -18.98 19.77
CA GLU A 12 48.91 -18.51 20.62
C GLU A 12 49.00 -16.99 20.87
N LEU A 13 50.21 -16.41 20.89
CA LEU A 13 50.46 -14.97 20.84
C LEU A 13 50.13 -14.38 19.47
N HIS A 14 50.37 -15.07 18.36
CA HIS A 14 49.92 -14.66 17.03
C HIS A 14 48.39 -14.76 16.89
N LYS A 15 47.76 -15.79 17.48
CA LYS A 15 46.30 -15.89 17.60
C LYS A 15 45.70 -14.83 18.54
N ARG A 16 46.42 -14.40 19.58
CA ARG A 16 46.03 -13.30 20.49
C ARG A 16 46.27 -11.91 19.87
N ARG A 17 47.35 -11.70 19.10
CA ARG A 17 47.70 -10.40 18.46
C ARG A 17 46.93 -10.09 17.18
N THR A 18 46.49 -11.09 16.43
CA THR A 18 45.67 -10.86 15.21
C THR A 18 44.18 -10.69 15.49
N ASN A 19 43.75 -10.88 16.74
CA ASN A 19 42.34 -10.83 17.10
C ASN A 19 42.02 -9.94 18.32
N SER A 20 42.96 -9.59 19.21
CA SER A 20 42.75 -8.63 20.32
C SER A 20 43.90 -7.64 20.42
N ASP A 21 43.66 -6.43 19.93
CA ASP A 21 44.21 -5.22 20.54
C ASP A 21 43.09 -4.17 20.50
N PRO A 22 42.70 -3.53 21.62
CA PRO A 22 41.73 -2.44 21.64
C PRO A 22 42.22 -1.18 20.90
N THR A 23 43.47 -1.17 20.44
CA THR A 23 44.03 -0.08 19.63
C THR A 23 43.88 -0.35 18.13
N SER A 24 42.65 -0.58 17.64
CA SER A 24 42.37 -0.26 16.23
C SER A 24 42.26 1.25 16.11
N ALA A 25 43.23 1.87 15.47
CA ALA A 25 43.15 3.26 15.02
C ALA A 25 42.13 3.40 13.86
N ASP A 26 40.94 2.80 13.96
CA ASP A 26 40.00 2.61 12.84
C ASP A 26 38.75 3.49 12.93
N LEU A 27 38.68 4.36 13.95
CA LEU A 27 37.79 5.53 13.98
C LEU A 27 38.62 6.81 14.15
N THR A 28 39.66 6.99 13.34
CA THR A 28 40.18 8.36 13.16
C THR A 28 39.01 9.23 12.70
N PRO A 29 38.69 10.35 13.37
CA PRO A 29 37.68 11.29 12.90
C PRO A 29 37.90 11.59 11.41
N GLY A 30 36.87 11.38 10.58
CA GLY A 30 36.96 11.56 9.13
C GLY A 30 37.41 10.33 8.31
N GLY A 31 37.70 9.18 8.93
CA GLY A 31 37.95 7.92 8.24
C GLY A 31 36.69 7.37 7.52
N LEU A 32 36.86 6.51 6.51
CA LEU A 32 35.75 6.02 5.68
C LEU A 32 34.66 5.29 6.50
N GLY A 33 35.06 4.54 7.55
CA GLY A 33 34.12 3.92 8.49
C GLY A 33 33.29 4.94 9.28
N SER A 34 33.90 6.03 9.75
CA SER A 34 33.18 7.13 10.42
C SER A 34 32.19 7.80 9.47
N GLN A 35 32.61 8.10 8.23
CA GLN A 35 31.74 8.70 7.22
C GLN A 35 30.52 7.81 6.92
N LEU A 36 30.69 6.47 6.90
CA LEU A 36 29.57 5.55 6.75
C LEU A 36 28.62 5.59 7.93
N ILE A 37 29.13 5.65 9.17
CA ILE A 37 28.30 5.76 10.38
C ILE A 37 27.49 7.06 10.36
N ASP A 38 28.13 8.17 9.98
CA ASP A 38 27.50 9.49 9.90
C ASP A 38 26.46 9.58 8.79
N ALA A 39 26.63 8.79 7.71
CA ALA A 39 25.69 8.72 6.60
C ALA A 39 24.51 7.75 6.81
N ILE A 40 24.48 6.98 7.90
CA ILE A 40 23.34 6.12 8.23
C ILE A 40 22.12 7.00 8.52
N SER A 41 21.09 6.88 7.67
CA SER A 41 19.80 7.53 7.84
C SER A 41 19.01 6.86 8.96
N ARG A 42 18.50 7.66 9.89
CA ARG A 42 17.69 7.23 11.03
C ARG A 42 16.42 8.06 11.10
N SER A 43 15.28 7.40 11.19
CA SER A 43 14.00 8.07 11.51
C SER A 43 13.92 8.43 13.01
N ASP A 44 14.68 7.72 13.84
CA ASP A 44 14.71 7.85 15.30
C ASP A 44 16.15 7.51 15.78
N PRO A 45 16.80 8.35 16.61
CA PRO A 45 18.14 8.08 17.14
C PRO A 45 18.28 6.72 17.82
N TYR A 46 17.20 6.20 18.40
CA TYR A 46 17.18 4.93 19.14
C TYR A 46 16.91 3.72 18.25
N ARG A 47 16.52 3.92 16.97
CA ARG A 47 16.28 2.83 16.03
C ARG A 47 17.51 2.53 15.16
N PRO A 48 17.65 1.29 14.68
CA PRO A 48 18.60 0.96 13.62
C PRO A 48 18.33 1.83 12.39
N GLY A 49 19.40 2.30 11.75
CA GLY A 49 19.32 3.09 10.52
C GLY A 49 19.87 2.35 9.31
N PHE A 50 19.58 2.87 8.13
CA PHE A 50 20.06 2.33 6.86
C PHE A 50 20.93 3.34 6.12
N LEU A 51 21.83 2.83 5.29
CA LEU A 51 22.63 3.62 4.37
C LEU A 51 21.89 3.68 3.03
N SER A 52 21.58 4.89 2.55
CA SER A 52 20.90 5.04 1.27
C SER A 52 21.78 4.52 0.12
N LYS A 53 21.16 4.08 -0.97
CA LYS A 53 21.93 3.58 -2.13
C LYS A 53 22.87 4.64 -2.71
N GLY A 54 22.42 5.88 -2.82
CA GLY A 54 23.22 7.00 -3.29
C GLY A 54 24.41 7.27 -2.37
N GLN A 55 24.20 7.26 -1.05
CA GLN A 55 25.29 7.44 -0.08
C GLN A 55 26.28 6.27 -0.09
N LEU A 56 25.80 5.02 -0.16
CA LEU A 56 26.68 3.84 -0.29
C LEU A 56 27.56 3.95 -1.53
N HIS A 57 26.99 4.34 -2.68
CA HIS A 57 27.74 4.49 -3.91
C HIS A 57 28.73 5.65 -3.85
N LYS A 58 28.31 6.78 -3.28
CA LYS A 58 29.14 7.99 -3.12
C LYS A 58 30.33 7.73 -2.20
N LEU A 59 30.12 7.05 -1.07
CA LEU A 59 31.16 6.84 -0.05
C LEU A 59 32.06 5.67 -0.40
N VAL A 60 31.51 4.51 -0.78
CA VAL A 60 32.28 3.30 -1.12
C VAL A 60 32.58 3.31 -2.62
N ASN A 61 33.27 4.34 -3.09
CA ASN A 61 33.72 4.47 -4.47
C ASN A 61 35.15 3.92 -4.66
N LYS A 62 35.60 3.80 -5.92
CA LYS A 62 36.91 3.24 -6.28
C LYS A 62 38.05 3.90 -5.48
N ASP A 63 38.14 5.23 -5.49
CA ASP A 63 39.24 5.97 -4.88
C ASP A 63 39.25 5.82 -3.35
N ALA A 64 38.06 5.83 -2.73
CA ALA A 64 37.92 5.64 -1.29
C ALA A 64 38.33 4.23 -0.86
N VAL A 65 37.91 3.21 -1.62
CA VAL A 65 38.28 1.81 -1.38
C VAL A 65 39.77 1.59 -1.58
N GLU A 66 40.37 2.13 -2.64
CA GLU A 66 41.81 2.00 -2.91
C GLU A 66 42.66 2.58 -1.77
N LYS A 67 42.32 3.78 -1.30
CA LYS A 67 42.96 4.41 -0.13
C LYS A 67 42.84 3.54 1.11
N GLU A 68 41.68 2.94 1.34
CA GLU A 68 41.44 2.10 2.51
C GLU A 68 42.19 0.76 2.45
N LEU A 69 42.29 0.15 1.26
CA LEU A 69 43.11 -1.03 1.03
C LEU A 69 44.60 -0.73 1.26
N LEU A 70 45.10 0.41 0.77
CA LEU A 70 46.48 0.85 1.01
C LEU A 70 46.78 1.07 2.50
N LYS A 71 45.84 1.65 3.25
CA LYS A 71 45.96 1.76 4.72
C LYS A 71 46.03 0.40 5.39
N CYS A 72 45.15 -0.53 5.01
CA CYS A 72 45.15 -1.90 5.53
C CYS A 72 46.49 -2.59 5.29
N GLU A 73 47.04 -2.47 4.07
CA GLU A 73 48.33 -3.04 3.72
C GLU A 73 49.48 -2.40 4.51
N THR A 74 49.49 -1.07 4.63
CA THR A 74 50.51 -0.34 5.39
C THR A 74 50.49 -0.72 6.87
N SER A 75 49.29 -0.90 7.45
CA SER A 75 49.11 -1.37 8.83
C SER A 75 49.60 -2.80 9.00
N LEU A 76 49.29 -3.69 8.04
CA LEU A 76 49.79 -5.07 8.02
C LEU A 76 51.31 -5.10 7.95
N ARG A 77 51.93 -4.30 7.07
CA ARG A 77 53.39 -4.18 6.93
C ARG A 77 54.05 -3.74 8.24
N ARG A 78 53.52 -2.70 8.91
CA ARG A 78 54.02 -2.28 10.24
C ARG A 78 53.95 -3.39 11.28
N ARG A 79 52.88 -4.20 11.27
CA ARG A 79 52.73 -5.33 12.19
C ARG A 79 53.65 -6.51 11.87
N LEU A 80 54.07 -6.67 10.61
CA LEU A 80 54.89 -7.78 10.12
C LEU A 80 56.39 -7.45 10.01
N GLN A 81 56.82 -6.23 10.33
CA GLN A 81 58.24 -5.78 10.29
C GLN A 81 59.22 -6.63 11.12
N THR A 82 58.76 -7.61 11.90
CA THR A 82 59.61 -8.61 12.58
C THR A 82 60.01 -9.81 11.72
N LEU A 83 59.52 -9.94 10.48
CA LEU A 83 59.90 -10.99 9.53
C LEU A 83 60.23 -10.31 8.19
N ASN A 84 61.41 -10.60 7.62
CA ASN A 84 61.92 -10.08 6.34
C ASN A 84 61.08 -10.54 5.11
N PHE A 85 59.77 -10.33 5.14
CA PHE A 85 58.85 -10.67 4.07
C PHE A 85 58.37 -9.38 3.41
N ARG A 86 58.80 -9.13 2.17
CA ARG A 86 58.08 -8.23 1.26
C ARG A 86 56.77 -8.90 0.86
N PRO A 87 55.65 -8.17 0.80
CA PRO A 87 54.59 -8.51 -0.13
C PRO A 87 54.54 -7.52 -1.29
N SER A 88 54.40 -8.10 -2.47
CA SER A 88 54.22 -7.51 -3.79
C SER A 88 52.75 -7.10 -4.00
N VAL A 89 52.31 -5.98 -3.44
CA VAL A 89 51.06 -5.37 -3.94
C VAL A 89 51.45 -4.13 -4.70
N THR A 90 51.28 -4.20 -6.02
CA THR A 90 51.52 -3.05 -6.89
C THR A 90 50.29 -2.13 -6.86
N PRO A 91 50.44 -0.82 -7.11
CA PRO A 91 49.31 0.10 -7.22
C PRO A 91 48.22 -0.42 -8.18
N GLU A 92 48.61 -1.05 -9.28
CA GLU A 92 47.70 -1.62 -10.28
C GLU A 92 46.86 -2.78 -9.69
N ALA A 93 47.43 -3.58 -8.78
CA ALA A 93 46.70 -4.64 -8.10
C ALA A 93 45.69 -4.11 -7.09
N LEU A 94 46.00 -3.00 -6.39
CA LEU A 94 45.07 -2.30 -5.50
C LEU A 94 43.92 -1.70 -6.30
N GLU A 95 44.24 -1.04 -7.42
CA GLU A 95 43.27 -0.44 -8.33
C GLU A 95 42.31 -1.50 -8.90
N ALA A 96 42.83 -2.63 -9.37
CA ALA A 96 42.03 -3.75 -9.88
C ALA A 96 41.11 -4.34 -8.80
N THR A 97 41.60 -4.45 -7.56
CA THR A 97 40.81 -4.92 -6.42
C THR A 97 39.69 -3.93 -6.08
N ALA A 98 39.99 -2.63 -6.05
CA ALA A 98 39.00 -1.58 -5.79
C ALA A 98 37.91 -1.55 -6.88
N LEU A 99 38.29 -1.71 -8.15
CA LEU A 99 37.36 -1.84 -9.27
C LEU A 99 36.44 -3.05 -9.11
N THR A 100 36.98 -4.20 -8.68
CA THR A 100 36.19 -5.42 -8.44
C THR A 100 35.21 -5.23 -7.28
N ILE A 101 35.63 -4.57 -6.20
CA ILE A 101 34.77 -4.30 -5.04
C ILE A 101 33.59 -3.40 -5.44
N CYS A 102 33.85 -2.34 -6.19
CA CYS A 102 32.83 -1.38 -6.62
C CYS A 102 31.96 -1.89 -7.77
N GLY A 103 32.49 -2.78 -8.63
CA GLY A 103 31.83 -3.37 -9.80
C GLY A 103 31.60 -2.39 -10.96
N LYS A 104 31.33 -2.92 -12.17
CA LYS A 104 30.82 -2.14 -13.31
C LYS A 104 29.33 -2.44 -13.54
N GLY A 105 28.50 -1.41 -13.72
CA GLY A 105 27.09 -1.55 -14.11
C GLY A 105 26.04 -1.44 -12.99
N GLU A 106 24.77 -1.58 -13.40
CA GLU A 106 23.59 -1.41 -12.55
C GLU A 106 23.50 -2.49 -11.45
N GLN A 107 23.00 -2.06 -10.30
CA GLN A 107 23.04 -2.81 -9.05
C GLN A 107 22.12 -4.05 -9.08
N SER A 108 22.66 -5.23 -8.74
CA SER A 108 21.83 -6.39 -8.39
C SER A 108 21.32 -6.21 -6.95
N TRP A 109 20.00 -6.27 -6.78
CA TRP A 109 19.33 -6.06 -5.49
C TRP A 109 18.95 -7.39 -4.88
N PRO A 110 18.92 -7.49 -3.53
CA PRO A 110 18.32 -8.65 -2.89
C PRO A 110 16.88 -8.74 -3.38
N ALA A 111 16.60 -9.72 -4.23
CA ALA A 111 15.24 -10.02 -4.59
C ALA A 111 14.60 -10.64 -3.34
N TYR A 112 13.83 -9.84 -2.60
CA TYR A 112 12.95 -10.33 -1.54
C TYR A 112 11.72 -11.03 -2.13
N ILE A 113 11.90 -11.78 -3.22
CA ILE A 113 10.86 -12.54 -3.92
C ILE A 113 10.99 -13.99 -3.45
N LYS A 114 9.86 -14.70 -3.30
CA LYS A 114 9.84 -16.11 -2.94
C LYS A 114 10.80 -16.89 -3.86
N PRO A 115 11.63 -17.81 -3.32
CA PRO A 115 12.57 -18.61 -4.12
C PRO A 115 11.89 -19.36 -5.28
N GLU A 116 10.65 -19.80 -5.07
CA GLU A 116 9.83 -20.57 -6.02
C GLU A 116 9.32 -19.74 -7.21
N ASP A 117 9.20 -18.41 -7.04
CA ASP A 117 8.72 -17.48 -8.08
C ASP A 117 9.85 -16.95 -8.99
N GLN A 118 11.08 -17.42 -8.80
CA GLN A 118 12.19 -17.13 -9.70
C GLN A 118 12.04 -18.00 -10.95
N SER A 119 11.32 -17.50 -11.95
CA SER A 119 11.22 -18.17 -13.25
C SER A 119 12.62 -18.45 -13.81
N PRO A 120 12.90 -19.66 -14.33
CA PRO A 120 14.23 -20.06 -14.84
C PRO A 120 14.64 -19.31 -16.13
N THR A 121 13.83 -18.37 -16.61
CA THR A 121 14.08 -17.58 -17.82
C THR A 121 15.03 -16.40 -17.61
N HIS A 122 15.48 -16.14 -16.38
CA HIS A 122 16.69 -15.34 -16.19
C HIS A 122 17.90 -16.17 -16.60
N ARG A 123 18.18 -16.21 -17.91
CA ARG A 123 19.58 -16.25 -18.37
C ARG A 123 20.22 -14.93 -17.91
N HIS A 124 20.52 -14.83 -16.62
CA HIS A 124 21.47 -13.85 -16.14
C HIS A 124 22.77 -14.19 -16.86
N LEU A 125 23.13 -13.37 -17.85
CA LEU A 125 24.54 -13.14 -18.15
C LEU A 125 25.25 -12.98 -16.80
N PRO A 126 26.40 -13.65 -16.55
CA PRO A 126 27.05 -13.63 -15.25
C PRO A 126 27.25 -12.17 -14.82
N THR A 127 26.42 -11.70 -13.90
CA THR A 127 26.55 -10.35 -13.36
C THR A 127 27.89 -10.35 -12.62
N GLU A 128 28.79 -9.43 -12.98
CA GLU A 128 30.08 -9.30 -12.31
C GLU A 128 29.87 -9.27 -10.79
N LYS A 129 30.64 -10.09 -10.06
CA LYS A 129 30.54 -10.16 -8.60
C LYS A 129 30.96 -8.81 -8.02
N ARG A 130 30.04 -8.16 -7.29
CA ARG A 130 30.25 -6.88 -6.59
C ARG A 130 30.34 -7.10 -5.08
N PHE A 131 31.16 -6.31 -4.40
CA PHE A 131 31.45 -6.47 -2.96
C PHE A 131 31.29 -5.17 -2.17
N GLN A 132 30.55 -4.19 -2.72
CA GLN A 132 30.44 -2.86 -2.17
C GLN A 132 29.69 -2.85 -0.83
N LYS A 133 28.61 -3.61 -0.72
CA LYS A 133 27.88 -3.78 0.56
C LYS A 133 28.74 -4.53 1.55
N ILE A 134 29.41 -5.60 1.13
CA ILE A 134 30.33 -6.35 2.01
C ILE A 134 31.42 -5.43 2.56
N MET A 135 32.05 -4.62 1.71
CA MET A 135 33.06 -3.66 2.14
C MET A 135 32.48 -2.67 3.16
N ALA A 136 31.28 -2.15 2.93
CA ALA A 136 30.60 -1.30 3.90
C ALA A 136 30.34 -2.00 5.24
N VAL A 137 29.87 -3.26 5.24
CA VAL A 137 29.70 -4.04 6.50
C VAL A 137 31.03 -4.22 7.22
N LEU A 138 32.09 -4.56 6.50
CA LEU A 138 33.43 -4.72 7.06
C LEU A 138 33.96 -3.42 7.67
N LEU A 139 33.68 -2.27 7.05
CA LEU A 139 34.01 -0.95 7.60
C LEU A 139 33.19 -0.66 8.87
N LEU A 140 31.89 -0.96 8.88
CA LEU A 140 31.01 -0.78 10.04
C LEU A 140 31.37 -1.67 11.25
N ILE A 141 32.12 -2.76 11.04
CA ILE A 141 32.63 -3.62 12.12
C ILE A 141 34.14 -3.46 12.35
N GLU A 142 34.78 -2.45 11.74
CA GLU A 142 36.22 -2.16 11.86
C GLU A 142 37.12 -3.35 11.46
N ARG A 143 36.77 -4.03 10.37
CA ARG A 143 37.52 -5.15 9.79
C ARG A 143 37.69 -5.07 8.25
N PRO A 144 38.03 -3.92 7.66
CA PRO A 144 38.17 -3.79 6.19
C PRO A 144 39.20 -4.76 5.59
N SER A 145 40.25 -5.11 6.32
CA SER A 145 41.30 -6.05 5.90
C SER A 145 40.81 -7.48 5.60
N ARG A 146 39.58 -7.84 6.00
CA ARG A 146 39.01 -9.17 5.75
C ARG A 146 38.42 -9.33 4.35
N ILE A 147 38.25 -8.25 3.59
CA ILE A 147 37.59 -8.26 2.27
C ILE A 147 38.21 -9.29 1.31
N GLY A 148 39.55 -9.40 1.30
CA GLY A 148 40.25 -10.36 0.43
C GLY A 148 39.87 -11.82 0.68
N SER A 149 39.65 -12.20 1.94
CA SER A 149 39.22 -13.58 2.28
C SER A 149 37.80 -13.89 1.83
N LEU A 150 36.90 -12.90 1.86
CA LEU A 150 35.52 -13.05 1.36
C LEU A 150 35.50 -13.12 -0.17
N MET A 151 36.33 -12.30 -0.83
CA MET A 151 36.50 -12.32 -2.29
C MET A 151 37.06 -13.65 -2.81
N GLN A 152 38.09 -14.20 -2.14
CA GLN A 152 38.69 -15.49 -2.49
C GLN A 152 37.68 -16.66 -2.39
N GLU A 153 36.81 -16.61 -1.40
CA GLU A 153 35.73 -17.60 -1.23
C GLU A 153 34.46 -17.25 -2.05
N GLY A 154 34.53 -16.17 -2.83
CA GLY A 154 33.49 -15.77 -3.77
C GLY A 154 32.19 -15.26 -3.14
N ILE A 155 32.24 -14.81 -1.89
CA ILE A 155 31.10 -14.25 -1.14
C ILE A 155 30.90 -12.80 -1.57
N CYS A 156 29.86 -12.52 -2.36
CA CYS A 156 29.57 -11.20 -2.93
C CYS A 156 28.29 -10.57 -2.35
N ASP A 157 27.95 -9.35 -2.77
CA ASP A 157 26.80 -8.60 -2.27
C ASP A 157 25.45 -9.34 -2.46
N ALA A 158 25.36 -10.24 -3.44
CA ALA A 158 24.19 -11.07 -3.71
C ALA A 158 24.02 -12.26 -2.74
N ASP A 159 25.08 -12.61 -1.99
CA ASP A 159 25.03 -13.63 -0.94
C ASP A 159 24.43 -13.10 0.38
N LEU A 160 24.31 -11.78 0.53
CA LEU A 160 23.70 -11.16 1.70
C LEU A 160 22.16 -11.34 1.67
N PRO A 161 21.51 -11.53 2.84
CA PRO A 161 22.10 -11.58 4.17
C PRO A 161 22.75 -12.93 4.50
N LEU A 162 23.85 -12.89 5.25
CA LEU A 162 24.39 -14.07 5.93
C LEU A 162 23.68 -14.28 7.26
N VAL A 163 23.49 -15.53 7.66
CA VAL A 163 22.77 -15.90 8.89
C VAL A 163 23.68 -16.66 9.84
N LEU A 164 23.46 -16.48 11.15
CA LEU A 164 24.12 -17.27 12.18
C LEU A 164 23.44 -18.64 12.30
N VAL A 165 24.23 -19.70 12.20
CA VAL A 165 23.77 -21.08 12.35
C VAL A 165 24.52 -21.75 13.50
N PRO A 166 23.84 -22.48 14.40
CA PRO A 166 24.50 -23.25 15.45
C PRO A 166 25.42 -24.31 14.85
N THR A 167 26.65 -24.41 15.32
CA THR A 167 27.55 -25.50 14.91
C THR A 167 27.17 -26.79 15.64
N VAL A 168 26.82 -27.83 14.90
CA VAL A 168 26.57 -29.18 15.46
C VAL A 168 27.91 -29.78 15.94
N ASN A 169 27.88 -30.59 17.01
CA ASN A 169 29.01 -31.38 17.51
C ASN A 169 30.21 -30.61 18.15
N LYS A 170 29.97 -29.49 18.85
CA LYS A 170 31.00 -28.87 19.72
C LYS A 170 30.52 -28.74 21.17
N PRO A 171 31.42 -28.93 22.18
CA PRO A 171 31.05 -28.92 23.60
C PRO A 171 30.53 -27.57 24.10
N PHE A 172 30.77 -26.49 23.35
CA PHE A 172 30.21 -25.16 23.62
C PHE A 172 29.38 -24.71 22.42
N LYS A 173 28.15 -24.20 22.67
CA LYS A 173 27.31 -23.60 21.62
C LYS A 173 28.09 -22.48 20.93
N ARG A 174 28.49 -22.72 19.68
CA ARG A 174 29.13 -21.74 18.80
C ARG A 174 28.26 -21.51 17.58
N TRP A 175 28.40 -20.33 17.00
CA TRP A 175 27.73 -19.93 15.78
C TRP A 175 28.72 -19.82 14.64
N ALA A 176 28.25 -20.09 13.42
CA ALA A 176 28.96 -19.84 12.18
C ALA A 176 28.08 -19.02 11.23
N LEU A 177 28.69 -18.09 10.49
CA LEU A 177 27.99 -17.40 9.41
C LEU A 177 27.84 -18.34 8.20
N ARG A 178 26.65 -18.28 7.60
CA ARG A 178 26.23 -19.09 6.45
C ARG A 178 25.42 -18.25 5.48
N ARG A 179 25.35 -18.67 4.21
CA ARG A 179 24.41 -18.07 3.26
C ARG A 179 23.00 -18.39 3.71
N ARG A 180 22.08 -17.43 3.60
CA ARG A 180 20.68 -17.70 3.96
C ARG A 180 20.05 -18.81 3.11
N LYS A 181 20.39 -18.84 1.82
CA LYS A 181 19.88 -19.83 0.85
C LYS A 181 20.57 -21.19 0.94
N ASP A 182 21.72 -21.25 1.60
CA ASP A 182 22.55 -22.46 1.74
C ASP A 182 23.21 -22.44 3.12
N ARG A 183 22.51 -23.05 4.08
CA ARG A 183 22.88 -23.06 5.49
C ARG A 183 23.91 -24.13 5.83
N ASP A 184 24.11 -25.09 4.94
CA ASP A 184 24.93 -26.28 5.19
C ASP A 184 26.38 -26.03 4.75
N THR A 185 26.60 -25.29 3.67
CA THR A 185 27.95 -25.02 3.15
C THR A 185 28.80 -24.23 4.12
N HIS A 186 29.95 -24.80 4.50
CA HIS A 186 30.90 -24.13 5.39
C HIS A 186 31.65 -22.99 4.69
N LEU A 187 31.64 -21.81 5.32
CA LEU A 187 32.39 -20.63 4.88
C LEU A 187 33.70 -20.49 5.69
N GLN A 188 34.82 -20.84 5.07
CA GLN A 188 36.13 -20.94 5.71
C GLN A 188 36.74 -19.59 6.09
N CYS A 189 36.41 -18.51 5.37
CA CYS A 189 36.86 -17.15 5.65
C CYS A 189 36.48 -16.68 7.07
N PHE A 190 35.43 -17.27 7.67
CA PHE A 190 34.97 -16.98 9.02
C PHE A 190 35.55 -17.91 10.11
N ALA A 191 36.31 -18.95 9.76
CA ALA A 191 36.77 -19.97 10.71
C ALA A 191 37.56 -19.37 11.90
N ASN A 192 38.32 -18.31 11.65
CA ASN A 192 39.15 -17.62 12.64
C ASN A 192 38.50 -16.36 13.23
N TRP A 193 37.22 -16.09 12.92
CA TRP A 193 36.51 -14.92 13.43
C TRP A 193 36.00 -15.17 14.85
N ARG A 194 36.05 -14.12 15.68
CA ARG A 194 35.43 -14.15 17.00
C ARG A 194 33.92 -14.23 16.87
N GLN A 195 33.28 -14.91 17.82
CA GLN A 195 31.81 -15.01 17.90
C GLN A 195 31.16 -13.60 17.90
N ARG A 196 31.73 -12.65 18.67
CA ARG A 196 31.27 -11.25 18.68
C ARG A 196 31.38 -10.57 17.31
N THR A 197 32.45 -10.82 16.55
CA THR A 197 32.64 -10.23 15.22
C THR A 197 31.63 -10.81 14.21
N MET A 198 31.35 -12.11 14.29
CA MET A 198 30.31 -12.73 13.46
C MET A 198 28.91 -12.19 13.79
N ALA A 199 28.59 -12.01 15.08
CA ALA A 199 27.35 -11.37 15.50
C ALA A 199 27.25 -9.91 15.03
N LEU A 200 28.34 -9.14 15.11
CA LEU A 200 28.38 -7.77 14.59
C LEU A 200 28.21 -7.73 13.07
N PHE A 201 28.81 -8.66 12.32
CA PHE A 201 28.59 -8.74 10.87
C PHE A 201 27.13 -9.01 10.55
N GLU A 202 26.53 -10.02 11.21
CA GLU A 202 25.12 -10.36 11.04
C GLU A 202 24.21 -9.17 11.38
N GLN A 203 24.53 -8.42 12.42
CA GLN A 203 23.75 -7.25 12.82
C GLN A 203 23.95 -6.05 11.86
N ARG A 204 25.20 -5.74 11.47
CA ARG A 204 25.53 -4.53 10.70
C ARG A 204 25.19 -4.64 9.22
N GLN A 205 25.08 -5.84 8.66
CA GLN A 205 24.67 -6.01 7.27
C GLN A 205 23.30 -5.38 6.98
N TRP A 206 22.38 -5.37 7.95
CA TRP A 206 21.03 -4.83 7.76
C TRP A 206 21.03 -3.33 7.47
N ALA A 207 22.09 -2.60 7.86
CA ALA A 207 22.27 -1.19 7.49
C ALA A 207 22.45 -0.97 5.98
N VAL A 208 22.88 -1.98 5.22
CA VAL A 208 23.12 -1.86 3.75
C VAL A 208 22.16 -2.72 2.93
N LEU A 209 21.13 -3.28 3.56
CA LEU A 209 20.15 -4.19 2.96
C LEU A 209 18.72 -3.64 2.96
N ALA A 210 18.54 -2.34 3.21
CA ALA A 210 17.24 -1.71 3.11
C ALA A 210 16.60 -1.98 1.73
N PRO A 211 15.31 -2.34 1.68
CA PRO A 211 14.63 -2.76 0.46
C PRO A 211 14.55 -1.63 -0.56
N PHE A 212 14.34 -2.02 -1.81
CA PHE A 212 13.97 -1.10 -2.89
C PHE A 212 12.63 -1.52 -3.44
N PHE A 213 11.65 -0.65 -3.33
CA PHE A 213 10.29 -0.91 -3.80
C PHE A 213 10.16 -0.39 -5.23
N ALA A 214 10.01 -1.32 -6.16
CA ALA A 214 9.99 -1.04 -7.59
C ALA A 214 8.66 -1.49 -8.19
N ARG A 215 8.18 -0.83 -9.24
CA ARG A 215 7.22 -1.45 -10.16
C ARG A 215 7.95 -2.44 -11.07
N ASP A 216 7.28 -3.53 -11.45
CA ASP A 216 7.87 -4.47 -12.41
C ASP A 216 7.86 -3.86 -13.81
N LEU A 217 8.97 -3.26 -14.24
CA LEU A 217 9.10 -2.62 -15.56
C LEU A 217 8.86 -3.61 -16.72
N ARG A 218 9.10 -4.91 -16.50
CA ARG A 218 8.91 -5.95 -17.53
C ARG A 218 7.46 -6.43 -17.60
N ASN A 219 6.71 -6.24 -16.51
CA ASN A 219 5.29 -6.48 -16.48
C ASN A 219 4.60 -5.40 -15.64
N PRO A 220 4.36 -4.19 -16.21
CA PRO A 220 3.78 -3.06 -15.48
C PRO A 220 2.41 -3.37 -14.86
N LYS A 221 1.74 -4.41 -15.35
CA LYS A 221 0.45 -4.90 -14.85
C LYS A 221 0.60 -5.81 -13.61
N LYS A 222 1.80 -6.27 -13.27
CA LYS A 222 2.06 -7.11 -12.11
C LYS A 222 2.47 -6.25 -10.92
N VAL A 223 1.61 -6.20 -9.90
CA VAL A 223 1.96 -5.67 -8.59
C VAL A 223 2.91 -6.66 -7.89
N PRO A 224 4.13 -6.25 -7.51
CA PRO A 224 5.08 -7.14 -6.85
C PRO A 224 4.70 -7.40 -5.38
N HIS A 225 5.19 -8.52 -4.88
CA HIS A 225 5.04 -8.93 -3.48
C HIS A 225 6.41 -9.26 -2.89
N TYR A 226 6.76 -8.61 -1.78
CA TYR A 226 8.06 -8.76 -1.13
C TYR A 226 7.94 -9.52 0.19
N PHE A 227 8.78 -10.54 0.40
CA PHE A 227 8.93 -11.27 1.65
C PHE A 227 10.12 -10.70 2.42
N LEU A 228 9.85 -9.77 3.33
CA LEU A 228 10.87 -9.04 4.05
C LEU A 228 11.25 -9.78 5.34
N PRO A 229 12.54 -10.07 5.55
CA PRO A 229 13.03 -10.59 6.83
C PRO A 229 12.75 -9.62 7.99
N ASP A 230 12.49 -10.15 9.18
CA ASP A 230 12.16 -9.35 10.37
C ASP A 230 13.26 -8.36 10.79
N GLN A 231 14.51 -8.62 10.39
CA GLN A 231 15.67 -7.77 10.68
C GLN A 231 15.83 -6.60 9.70
N VAL A 232 15.05 -6.57 8.61
CA VAL A 232 15.14 -5.50 7.60
C VAL A 232 14.89 -4.15 8.25
N ILE A 233 15.75 -3.20 7.91
CA ILE A 233 15.54 -1.79 8.24
C ILE A 233 14.77 -1.15 7.09
N MET A 234 13.54 -0.73 7.35
CA MET A 234 12.69 -0.09 6.35
C MET A 234 13.28 1.27 5.94
N PRO A 235 13.27 1.62 4.65
CA PRO A 235 13.86 2.86 4.14
C PRO A 235 12.91 4.05 4.34
N PHE A 236 12.26 4.13 5.51
CA PHE A 236 11.26 5.14 5.82
C PHE A 236 11.92 6.30 6.56
N ARG A 237 11.67 7.51 6.10
CA ARG A 237 12.12 8.76 6.74
C ARG A 237 11.13 9.25 7.80
N SER A 238 9.86 8.92 7.62
CA SER A 238 8.78 9.19 8.58
C SER A 238 7.84 7.99 8.65
N TRP A 239 7.18 7.80 9.80
CA TRP A 239 6.22 6.72 10.00
C TRP A 239 5.20 7.14 11.07
N GLY A 240 3.97 7.45 10.66
CA GLY A 240 2.92 7.93 11.55
C GLY A 240 1.59 7.23 11.29
N LYS A 241 0.89 6.79 12.34
CA LYS A 241 -0.45 6.22 12.21
C LYS A 241 -1.43 7.33 11.83
N VAL A 242 -2.21 7.12 10.77
CA VAL A 242 -3.22 8.09 10.31
C VAL A 242 -4.65 7.61 10.57
N GLY A 243 -4.86 6.30 10.68
CA GLY A 243 -6.20 5.77 10.93
C GLY A 243 -6.19 4.31 11.34
N GLN A 244 -7.34 3.87 11.84
CA GLN A 244 -7.63 2.48 12.18
C GLN A 244 -9.10 2.18 11.89
N GLY A 245 -9.36 1.14 11.11
CA GLY A 245 -10.70 0.72 10.75
C GLY A 245 -10.90 -0.79 10.89
N GLY A 246 -12.06 -1.30 10.46
CA GLY A 246 -12.39 -2.73 10.47
C GLY A 246 -11.37 -3.60 9.71
N PHE A 247 -10.77 -3.03 8.66
CA PHE A 247 -9.87 -3.73 7.74
C PHE A 247 -8.38 -3.59 8.07
N GLY A 248 -8.02 -2.86 9.13
CA GLY A 248 -6.62 -2.73 9.54
C GLY A 248 -6.22 -1.34 10.04
N GLU A 249 -4.92 -1.12 10.09
CA GLU A 249 -4.30 0.15 10.47
C GLU A 249 -3.66 0.81 9.25
N VAL A 250 -3.77 2.14 9.12
CA VAL A 250 -3.16 2.88 8.02
C VAL A 250 -2.09 3.81 8.58
N TYR A 251 -0.92 3.80 7.95
CA TYR A 251 0.23 4.62 8.29
C TYR A 251 0.62 5.51 7.11
N LYS A 252 1.01 6.75 7.41
CA LYS A 252 1.66 7.69 6.48
C LYS A 252 3.17 7.53 6.60
N THR A 253 3.85 7.45 5.45
CA THR A 253 5.30 7.30 5.38
C THR A 253 5.90 8.08 4.22
N GLU A 254 7.07 8.67 4.44
CA GLU A 254 7.99 9.08 3.36
C GLU A 254 9.00 7.96 3.16
N ILE A 255 9.17 7.48 1.93
CA ILE A 255 10.21 6.51 1.59
C ILE A 255 11.41 7.30 1.07
N HIS A 256 12.62 6.89 1.45
CA HIS A 256 13.83 7.53 0.93
C HIS A 256 13.85 7.43 -0.61
N PRO A 257 14.11 8.53 -1.36
CA PRO A 257 14.05 8.53 -2.84
C PRO A 257 14.94 7.47 -3.50
N ASP A 258 16.15 7.24 -2.98
CA ASP A 258 17.02 6.13 -3.41
C ASP A 258 16.43 4.72 -3.21
N HIS A 259 15.25 4.56 -2.60
CA HIS A 259 14.66 3.28 -2.22
C HIS A 259 13.32 2.97 -2.89
N HIS A 260 12.91 3.76 -3.89
CA HIS A 260 11.75 3.42 -4.74
C HIS A 260 11.85 4.01 -6.15
N ASP A 261 10.99 3.54 -7.06
CA ASP A 261 10.85 4.07 -8.43
C ASP A 261 9.44 4.55 -8.78
N PHE A 262 8.58 4.78 -7.77
CA PHE A 262 7.18 5.15 -7.96
C PHE A 262 6.92 6.53 -8.59
N ASN A 263 7.97 7.28 -8.94
CA ASN A 263 7.87 8.66 -9.37
C ASN A 263 7.32 8.74 -10.79
N HIS A 264 6.21 9.46 -10.96
CA HIS A 264 5.52 9.61 -12.24
C HIS A 264 5.97 10.81 -13.07
N SER A 265 6.84 11.67 -12.56
CA SER A 265 7.33 12.83 -13.33
C SER A 265 8.75 13.20 -12.94
N ALA A 266 9.60 13.46 -13.95
CA ALA A 266 10.93 14.04 -13.77
C ALA A 266 10.91 15.44 -13.11
N ALA A 267 9.73 16.02 -12.89
CA ALA A 267 9.52 17.33 -12.26
C ALA A 267 9.64 17.30 -10.73
N THR A 268 9.47 16.15 -10.06
CA THR A 268 9.59 16.03 -8.58
C THR A 268 11.04 15.99 -8.06
N GLN A 269 12.04 16.27 -8.90
CA GLN A 269 13.44 16.39 -8.47
C GLN A 269 13.96 17.83 -8.44
N ALA A 270 13.12 18.83 -8.70
CA ALA A 270 13.49 20.23 -8.49
C ALA A 270 13.67 20.53 -6.99
N PRO A 271 14.65 21.36 -6.59
CA PRO A 271 14.80 21.83 -5.22
C PRO A 271 13.51 22.52 -4.76
N GLY A 272 12.89 22.04 -3.67
CA GLY A 272 11.64 22.58 -3.12
C GLY A 272 10.36 21.80 -3.48
N SER A 273 10.47 20.68 -4.20
CA SER A 273 9.35 19.75 -4.41
C SER A 273 8.89 19.10 -3.09
N LYS A 274 7.58 18.89 -2.94
CA LYS A 274 7.01 18.17 -1.78
C LYS A 274 7.53 16.71 -1.76
N PRO A 275 7.80 16.13 -0.58
CA PRO A 275 8.24 14.75 -0.49
C PRO A 275 7.16 13.79 -1.00
N ASP A 276 7.58 12.71 -1.65
CA ASP A 276 6.68 11.63 -2.05
C ASP A 276 6.19 10.89 -0.78
N LEU A 277 4.89 11.00 -0.54
CA LEU A 277 4.23 10.41 0.63
C LEU A 277 3.35 9.24 0.21
N PHE A 278 3.38 8.19 1.03
CA PHE A 278 2.67 6.94 0.78
C PHE A 278 1.81 6.55 1.98
N ALA A 279 0.73 5.82 1.68
CA ALA A 279 -0.08 5.14 2.66
C ALA A 279 0.33 3.67 2.73
N VAL A 280 0.56 3.16 3.93
CA VAL A 280 0.78 1.74 4.20
C VAL A 280 -0.36 1.22 5.06
N LYS A 281 -1.22 0.38 4.47
CA LYS A 281 -2.27 -0.34 5.19
C LYS A 281 -1.73 -1.67 5.69
N ILE A 282 -1.78 -1.88 6.99
CA ILE A 282 -1.44 -3.13 7.65
C ILE A 282 -2.73 -3.88 7.91
N LEU A 283 -2.84 -5.08 7.33
CA LEU A 283 -4.04 -5.89 7.51
C LEU A 283 -4.11 -6.42 8.94
N ARG A 284 -5.32 -6.48 9.49
CA ARG A 284 -5.57 -7.02 10.83
C ARG A 284 -5.34 -8.52 10.91
N SER A 285 -5.73 -9.23 9.85
CA SER A 285 -5.58 -10.68 9.76
C SER A 285 -4.13 -11.05 9.47
N THR A 286 -3.67 -12.10 10.15
CA THR A 286 -2.39 -12.76 9.85
C THR A 286 -2.59 -14.03 9.02
N GLU A 287 -3.83 -14.34 8.65
CA GLU A 287 -4.17 -15.50 7.83
C GLU A 287 -3.89 -15.20 6.35
N GLU A 288 -2.99 -15.99 5.74
CA GLU A 288 -2.59 -15.84 4.33
C GLU A 288 -3.80 -15.90 3.38
N ALA A 289 -4.82 -16.68 3.76
CA ALA A 289 -6.07 -16.82 3.02
C ALA A 289 -6.83 -15.51 2.85
N GLU A 290 -6.98 -14.74 3.93
CA GLU A 290 -7.72 -13.48 3.95
C GLU A 290 -6.90 -12.38 3.26
N PHE A 291 -5.58 -12.38 3.48
CA PHE A 291 -4.66 -11.55 2.73
C PHE A 291 -4.77 -11.78 1.22
N LYS A 292 -4.72 -13.05 0.79
CA LYS A 292 -4.83 -13.40 -0.63
C LYS A 292 -6.13 -12.87 -1.22
N LYS A 293 -7.26 -12.97 -0.50
CA LYS A 293 -8.55 -12.46 -0.96
C LYS A 293 -8.52 -10.94 -1.25
N GLU A 294 -8.10 -10.12 -0.29
CA GLU A 294 -8.07 -8.65 -0.47
C GLU A 294 -7.04 -8.21 -1.52
N VAL A 295 -5.85 -8.81 -1.48
CA VAL A 295 -4.75 -8.44 -2.37
C VAL A 295 -5.02 -8.83 -3.81
N GLU A 296 -5.62 -9.99 -4.05
CA GLU A 296 -5.87 -10.47 -5.41
C GLU A 296 -6.83 -9.54 -6.17
N ILE A 297 -7.82 -8.99 -5.46
CA ILE A 297 -8.76 -8.01 -6.03
C ILE A 297 -8.02 -6.73 -6.39
N LEU A 298 -7.29 -6.14 -5.44
CA LEU A 298 -6.50 -4.94 -5.70
C LEU A 298 -5.45 -5.14 -6.79
N LYS A 299 -4.83 -6.33 -6.86
CA LYS A 299 -3.90 -6.69 -7.94
C LYS A 299 -4.58 -6.73 -9.30
N ARG A 300 -5.81 -7.26 -9.40
CA ARG A 300 -6.60 -7.26 -10.64
C ARG A 300 -7.02 -5.86 -11.05
N VAL A 301 -7.50 -5.05 -10.10
CA VAL A 301 -7.87 -3.65 -10.34
C VAL A 301 -6.65 -2.84 -10.81
N SER A 302 -5.49 -3.05 -10.19
CA SER A 302 -4.25 -2.35 -10.52
C SER A 302 -3.60 -2.77 -11.85
N ARG A 303 -4.06 -3.87 -12.49
CA ARG A 303 -3.62 -4.28 -13.85
C ARG A 303 -4.13 -3.37 -14.94
N SER A 304 -5.33 -2.84 -14.73
CA SER A 304 -6.04 -1.96 -15.64
C SER A 304 -6.35 -0.68 -14.85
N PRO A 305 -5.32 0.13 -14.56
CA PRO A 305 -5.48 1.29 -13.69
C PRO A 305 -6.52 2.24 -14.27
N HIS A 306 -7.46 2.65 -13.44
CA HIS A 306 -8.44 3.69 -13.73
C HIS A 306 -8.15 4.91 -12.87
N VAL A 307 -8.44 6.09 -13.38
CA VAL A 307 -8.10 7.34 -12.69
C VAL A 307 -8.86 7.48 -11.37
N ASP A 308 -10.12 7.04 -11.31
CA ASP A 308 -11.00 7.04 -10.14
C ASP A 308 -10.94 5.75 -9.29
N LEU A 309 -9.96 4.88 -9.49
CA LEU A 309 -9.71 3.71 -8.64
C LEU A 309 -8.33 3.79 -8.01
N ILE A 310 -8.22 3.43 -6.73
CA ILE A 310 -6.92 3.36 -6.08
C ILE A 310 -6.04 2.28 -6.75
N THR A 311 -4.78 2.60 -7.00
CA THR A 311 -3.81 1.66 -7.57
C THR A 311 -2.84 1.21 -6.49
N LEU A 312 -2.75 -0.11 -6.30
CA LEU A 312 -1.81 -0.74 -5.39
C LEU A 312 -0.40 -0.65 -5.98
N LEU A 313 0.55 -0.08 -5.23
CA LEU A 313 1.93 0.07 -5.70
C LEU A 313 2.69 -1.24 -5.55
N VAL A 314 2.75 -1.73 -4.30
CA VAL A 314 3.43 -2.97 -3.93
C VAL A 314 2.75 -3.59 -2.72
N THR A 315 3.04 -4.88 -2.48
CA THR A 315 2.64 -5.59 -1.26
C THR A 315 3.84 -6.20 -0.60
N TYR A 316 3.81 -6.37 0.72
CA TYR A 316 4.90 -7.06 1.41
C TYR A 316 4.45 -7.73 2.70
N GLU A 317 5.13 -8.83 3.03
CA GLU A 317 5.06 -9.50 4.33
C GLU A 317 6.26 -9.06 5.17
N TYR A 318 6.01 -8.63 6.39
CA TYR A 318 7.05 -8.18 7.32
C TYR A 318 6.59 -8.41 8.76
N GLN A 319 7.43 -9.03 9.60
CA GLN A 319 7.10 -9.31 11.00
C GLN A 319 5.78 -10.07 11.18
N GLY A 320 5.53 -11.06 10.32
CA GLY A 320 4.32 -11.87 10.33
C GLY A 320 3.03 -11.12 9.99
N ARG A 321 3.13 -9.89 9.47
CA ARG A 321 1.98 -9.09 9.04
C ARG A 321 2.03 -8.74 7.56
N TYR A 322 0.85 -8.53 7.01
CA TYR A 322 0.67 -8.18 5.61
C TYR A 322 0.45 -6.69 5.40
N HIS A 323 1.14 -6.14 4.40
CA HIS A 323 1.17 -4.71 4.15
C HIS A 323 0.84 -4.41 2.68
N LEU A 324 0.00 -3.40 2.48
CA LEU A 324 -0.37 -2.84 1.18
C LEU A 324 0.18 -1.41 1.13
N MET A 325 0.96 -1.09 0.09
CA MET A 325 1.48 0.26 -0.11
C MET A 325 0.73 0.95 -1.25
N LEU A 326 0.15 2.11 -0.96
CA LEU A 326 -0.72 2.87 -1.87
C LEU A 326 -0.25 4.35 -1.93
N PRO A 327 -0.66 5.11 -2.95
CA PRO A 327 -0.56 6.56 -2.93
C PRO A 327 -1.27 7.14 -1.70
N LEU A 328 -0.69 8.16 -1.05
CA LEU A 328 -1.34 8.85 0.05
C LEU A 328 -2.35 9.87 -0.49
N ALA A 329 -3.61 9.73 -0.08
CA ALA A 329 -4.63 10.76 -0.27
C ALA A 329 -4.53 11.83 0.82
N GLU A 330 -4.97 13.05 0.53
CA GLU A 330 -4.95 14.14 1.52
C GLU A 330 -6.14 14.05 2.48
N ALA A 331 -7.27 13.53 2.01
CA ALA A 331 -8.47 13.27 2.81
C ALA A 331 -9.27 12.11 2.19
N ASP A 332 -10.15 11.49 2.97
CA ASP A 332 -11.33 10.81 2.43
C ASP A 332 -12.45 11.82 2.15
N LEU A 333 -13.51 11.40 1.47
CA LEU A 333 -14.58 12.30 1.02
C LEU A 333 -15.36 12.90 2.20
N LEU A 334 -15.52 12.15 3.30
CA LEU A 334 -16.16 12.66 4.50
C LEU A 334 -15.34 13.81 5.10
N THR A 335 -14.05 13.56 5.32
CA THR A 335 -13.10 14.55 5.83
C THR A 335 -12.98 15.75 4.90
N TYR A 336 -13.07 15.54 3.58
CA TYR A 336 -13.10 16.62 2.59
C TYR A 336 -14.33 17.51 2.77
N TRP A 337 -15.52 16.92 2.91
CA TRP A 337 -16.77 17.66 3.11
C TRP A 337 -16.80 18.41 4.44
N GLU A 338 -16.25 17.84 5.51
CA GLU A 338 -16.13 18.49 6.82
C GLU A 338 -15.28 19.76 6.77
N ASN A 339 -14.19 19.74 5.99
CA ASN A 339 -13.17 20.79 5.98
C ASN A 339 -13.25 21.76 4.80
N THR A 340 -14.10 21.48 3.80
CA THR A 340 -14.20 22.28 2.58
C THR A 340 -15.58 22.88 2.44
N ALA A 341 -15.66 24.19 2.23
CA ALA A 341 -16.91 24.89 1.94
C ALA A 341 -17.30 24.70 0.47
N ALA A 342 -18.58 24.45 0.21
CA ALA A 342 -19.10 24.44 -1.16
C ALA A 342 -19.38 25.87 -1.64
N GLU A 343 -18.89 26.21 -2.83
CA GLU A 343 -19.04 27.55 -3.42
C GLU A 343 -20.39 27.75 -4.13
N ASN A 344 -21.21 26.70 -4.25
CA ASN A 344 -22.53 26.73 -4.92
C ASN A 344 -22.48 27.26 -6.38
N ASP A 345 -21.31 27.18 -7.02
CA ASP A 345 -21.06 27.80 -8.31
C ASP A 345 -20.99 26.79 -9.45
N LYS A 346 -20.90 27.30 -10.69
CA LYS A 346 -20.77 26.46 -11.88
C LYS A 346 -19.55 25.53 -11.78
N SER A 347 -18.41 26.03 -11.27
CA SER A 347 -17.19 25.24 -11.15
C SER A 347 -17.38 24.03 -10.23
N THR A 348 -18.01 24.23 -9.08
CA THR A 348 -18.28 23.17 -8.11
C THR A 348 -19.31 22.17 -8.65
N ALA A 349 -20.37 22.65 -9.33
CA ALA A 349 -21.37 21.77 -9.92
C ALA A 349 -20.80 20.91 -11.07
N SER A 350 -19.97 21.50 -11.94
CA SER A 350 -19.26 20.76 -12.99
C SER A 350 -18.28 19.75 -12.39
N TRP A 351 -17.50 20.13 -11.38
CA TRP A 351 -16.60 19.22 -10.68
C TRP A 351 -17.35 18.06 -10.02
N LEU A 352 -18.45 18.33 -9.33
CA LEU A 352 -19.32 17.31 -8.74
C LEU A 352 -19.80 16.31 -9.81
N ALA A 353 -20.25 16.80 -10.97
CA ALA A 353 -20.67 15.94 -12.08
C ALA A 353 -19.50 15.07 -12.62
N GLU A 354 -18.32 15.66 -12.75
CA GLU A 354 -17.11 14.97 -13.20
C GLU A 354 -16.69 13.86 -12.23
N GLN A 355 -16.68 14.16 -10.93
CA GLN A 355 -16.32 13.18 -9.91
C GLN A 355 -17.34 12.05 -9.82
N CYS A 356 -18.64 12.37 -9.83
CA CYS A 356 -19.68 11.35 -9.79
C CYS A 356 -19.61 10.44 -11.02
N ARG A 357 -19.45 11.01 -12.23
CA ARG A 357 -19.26 10.24 -13.45
C ARG A 357 -18.01 9.35 -13.37
N GLY A 358 -16.89 9.90 -12.91
CA GLY A 358 -15.63 9.18 -12.73
C GLY A 358 -15.75 8.01 -11.76
N LEU A 359 -16.44 8.17 -10.63
CA LEU A 359 -16.71 7.08 -9.68
C LEU A 359 -17.56 5.97 -10.30
N ALA A 360 -18.61 6.32 -11.05
CA ALA A 360 -19.43 5.34 -11.77
C ALA A 360 -18.62 4.62 -12.87
N GLU A 361 -17.74 5.34 -13.58
CA GLU A 361 -16.83 4.79 -14.58
C GLU A 361 -15.75 3.88 -13.96
N GLY A 362 -15.19 4.24 -12.82
CA GLY A 362 -14.31 3.36 -12.07
C GLY A 362 -15.04 2.08 -11.67
N LEU A 363 -16.23 2.21 -11.09
CA LEU A 363 -17.01 1.08 -10.63
C LEU A 363 -17.46 0.14 -11.77
N MET A 364 -17.83 0.68 -12.94
CA MET A 364 -18.24 -0.16 -14.08
C MET A 364 -17.08 -1.06 -14.57
N THR A 365 -15.83 -0.62 -14.46
CA THR A 365 -14.66 -1.43 -14.88
C THR A 365 -14.46 -2.68 -14.02
N ILE A 366 -14.88 -2.63 -12.74
CA ILE A 366 -14.77 -3.77 -11.82
C ILE A 366 -16.05 -4.61 -11.81
N HIS A 367 -17.23 -3.98 -11.94
CA HIS A 367 -18.52 -4.67 -12.01
C HIS A 367 -18.57 -5.69 -13.15
N ARG A 368 -17.94 -5.39 -14.30
CA ARG A 368 -17.83 -6.30 -15.44
C ARG A 368 -16.37 -6.45 -15.87
N TYR A 369 -15.59 -7.14 -15.06
CA TYR A 369 -14.17 -7.34 -15.30
C TYR A 369 -13.92 -8.34 -16.41
N ARG A 370 -13.30 -7.88 -17.52
CA ARG A 370 -12.91 -8.75 -18.62
C ARG A 370 -11.57 -9.42 -18.33
N ARG A 371 -11.58 -10.74 -18.23
CA ARG A 371 -10.37 -11.53 -18.00
C ARG A 371 -9.37 -11.38 -19.15
N THR A 372 -8.11 -11.36 -18.76
CA THR A 372 -6.95 -11.45 -19.63
C THR A 372 -6.31 -12.82 -19.48
N SER A 373 -5.52 -13.26 -20.46
CA SER A 373 -4.84 -14.58 -20.45
C SER A 373 -3.87 -14.78 -19.27
N THR A 374 -3.47 -13.70 -18.58
CA THR A 374 -2.65 -13.75 -17.36
C THR A 374 -3.45 -14.00 -16.08
N ASP A 375 -4.78 -13.90 -16.10
CA ASP A 375 -5.64 -14.11 -14.92
C ASP A 375 -5.82 -15.59 -14.57
N SER A 376 -5.78 -16.49 -15.56
CA SER A 376 -5.86 -17.95 -15.37
C SER A 376 -4.69 -18.51 -14.54
N ILE A 377 -3.56 -17.79 -14.42
CA ILE A 377 -2.41 -18.21 -13.60
C ILE A 377 -2.68 -18.01 -12.10
N LEU A 378 -3.43 -16.97 -11.71
CA LEU A 378 -3.79 -16.75 -10.31
C LEU A 378 -4.91 -17.68 -9.84
N GLU A 379 -5.82 -18.06 -10.75
CA GLU A 379 -6.90 -18.99 -10.43
C GLU A 379 -6.43 -20.40 -10.10
N ASN A 380 -5.34 -20.88 -10.73
CA ASN A 380 -4.77 -22.18 -10.38
C ASN A 380 -4.23 -22.25 -8.94
N MET A 381 -3.87 -21.11 -8.33
CA MET A 381 -3.48 -21.04 -6.92
C MET A 381 -4.70 -20.95 -5.98
N THR A 382 -5.82 -20.36 -6.42
CA THR A 382 -7.04 -20.21 -5.60
C THR A 382 -8.01 -21.38 -5.71
N GLY A 383 -8.04 -22.11 -6.83
CA GLY A 383 -8.82 -23.35 -6.97
C GLY A 383 -8.42 -24.42 -5.97
N ALA A 384 -7.11 -24.53 -5.68
CA ALA A 384 -6.58 -25.39 -4.62
C ALA A 384 -7.03 -24.95 -3.21
N PHE A 385 -7.20 -23.65 -2.99
CA PHE A 385 -7.61 -23.08 -1.70
C PHE A 385 -9.13 -23.21 -1.44
N MET A 386 -9.96 -23.01 -2.48
CA MET A 386 -11.41 -23.23 -2.40
C MET A 386 -11.75 -24.71 -2.16
N ALA A 387 -10.98 -25.63 -2.75
CA ALA A 387 -11.11 -27.07 -2.50
C ALA A 387 -10.80 -27.43 -1.03
N ALA A 388 -9.88 -26.73 -0.38
CA ALA A 388 -9.47 -26.99 1.00
C ALA A 388 -10.51 -26.55 2.06
N LYS A 389 -11.47 -25.66 1.72
CA LYS A 389 -12.49 -25.17 2.65
C LYS A 389 -13.81 -25.95 2.63
N GLY A 390 -13.89 -27.09 1.94
CA GLY A 390 -15.06 -27.99 1.96
C GLY A 390 -16.37 -27.40 1.42
N LYS A 391 -16.35 -26.16 0.89
CA LYS A 391 -17.50 -25.54 0.22
C LYS A 391 -17.48 -25.95 -1.25
N SER A 392 -17.77 -27.21 -1.54
CA SER A 392 -18.25 -27.58 -2.86
C SER A 392 -19.59 -26.89 -3.08
N LEU A 393 -19.66 -25.98 -4.06
CA LEU A 393 -20.93 -25.51 -4.60
C LEU A 393 -21.72 -26.72 -5.12
N PRO A 394 -22.99 -26.92 -4.72
CA PRO A 394 -23.81 -27.97 -5.30
C PRO A 394 -24.10 -27.59 -6.76
N GLY A 395 -23.45 -28.29 -7.70
CA GLY A 395 -23.66 -28.09 -9.14
C GLY A 395 -22.45 -28.32 -10.05
N ALA A 396 -21.23 -28.48 -9.51
CA ALA A 396 -20.04 -28.74 -10.33
C ALA A 396 -19.88 -30.23 -10.68
N ALA A 397 -20.89 -30.82 -11.33
CA ALA A 397 -20.77 -32.11 -12.02
C ALA A 397 -20.94 -31.89 -13.53
N HIS A 398 -20.07 -31.06 -14.12
CA HIS A 398 -19.82 -31.13 -15.55
C HIS A 398 -18.34 -31.43 -15.77
N GLN A 399 -18.07 -32.67 -16.19
CA GLN A 399 -16.88 -33.03 -16.94
C GLN A 399 -16.89 -32.25 -18.27
N GLY A 400 -16.50 -30.98 -18.21
CA GLY A 400 -16.31 -30.10 -19.36
C GLY A 400 -14.83 -30.03 -19.73
N LYS A 401 -14.53 -30.11 -21.02
CA LYS A 401 -13.20 -29.97 -21.62
C LYS A 401 -12.48 -28.71 -21.09
N LYS A 402 -11.16 -28.78 -20.87
CA LYS A 402 -10.26 -27.61 -20.72
C LYS A 402 -10.50 -26.65 -21.90
N GLY A 403 -11.30 -25.59 -21.71
CA GLY A 403 -11.66 -24.70 -22.81
C GLY A 403 -12.60 -23.52 -22.50
N ASP A 404 -13.52 -23.63 -21.53
CA ASP A 404 -14.54 -22.58 -21.28
C ASP A 404 -14.45 -22.00 -19.87
N GLU A 405 -13.37 -21.26 -19.58
CA GLU A 405 -13.37 -20.33 -18.44
C GLU A 405 -14.16 -19.06 -18.82
N PRO A 406 -15.06 -18.55 -17.95
CA PRO A 406 -15.89 -17.41 -18.28
C PRO A 406 -15.04 -16.16 -18.52
N ARG A 407 -15.15 -15.55 -19.70
CA ARG A 407 -14.35 -14.38 -20.11
C ARG A 407 -14.63 -13.11 -19.30
N ILE A 408 -15.74 -13.07 -18.57
CA ILE A 408 -16.19 -11.94 -17.75
C ILE A 408 -16.39 -12.44 -16.32
N LEU A 409 -15.84 -11.70 -15.37
CA LEU A 409 -16.10 -11.85 -13.95
C LEU A 409 -16.84 -10.61 -13.45
N TYR A 410 -17.62 -10.77 -12.40
CA TYR A 410 -18.35 -9.69 -11.75
C TYR A 410 -17.73 -9.42 -10.39
N CYS A 411 -17.25 -8.19 -10.17
CA CYS A 411 -16.74 -7.75 -8.86
C CYS A 411 -17.77 -6.84 -8.21
N ARG A 412 -18.25 -7.21 -7.03
CA ARG A 412 -18.96 -6.28 -6.15
C ARG A 412 -17.97 -5.69 -5.16
N HIS A 413 -17.99 -4.37 -4.96
CA HIS A 413 -17.18 -3.70 -3.94
C HIS A 413 -17.69 -4.04 -2.54
N GLY A 414 -18.99 -3.84 -2.28
CA GLY A 414 -19.71 -4.30 -1.08
C GLY A 414 -19.69 -3.35 0.13
N ASP A 415 -18.83 -2.32 0.12
CA ASP A 415 -18.72 -1.31 1.21
C ASP A 415 -18.46 0.10 0.63
N ILE A 416 -19.29 0.53 -0.33
CA ILE A 416 -19.20 1.90 -0.88
C ILE A 416 -19.76 2.90 0.14
N LYS A 417 -18.91 3.83 0.59
CA LYS A 417 -19.21 4.89 1.56
C LYS A 417 -18.18 6.03 1.46
N PRO A 418 -18.46 7.24 2.01
CA PRO A 418 -17.56 8.38 1.89
C PRO A 418 -16.13 8.12 2.38
N GLU A 419 -15.94 7.35 3.45
CA GLU A 419 -14.62 7.02 4.00
C GLU A 419 -13.78 6.12 3.07
N ASN A 420 -14.44 5.41 2.15
CA ASN A 420 -13.81 4.56 1.13
C ASN A 420 -13.69 5.29 -0.23
N ILE A 421 -13.90 6.61 -0.28
CA ILE A 421 -13.61 7.47 -1.42
C ILE A 421 -12.53 8.46 -1.01
N LEU A 422 -11.38 8.39 -1.67
CA LEU A 422 -10.20 9.19 -1.35
C LEU A 422 -10.11 10.42 -2.25
N TRP A 423 -9.83 11.58 -1.67
CA TRP A 423 -9.59 12.83 -2.39
C TRP A 423 -8.08 13.09 -2.57
N PHE A 424 -7.69 13.31 -3.82
CA PHE A 424 -6.35 13.70 -4.21
C PHE A 424 -6.38 15.12 -4.79
N PRO A 425 -5.64 16.09 -4.22
CA PRO A 425 -5.59 17.44 -4.75
C PRO A 425 -5.02 17.43 -6.17
N SER A 426 -5.45 18.39 -7.00
CA SER A 426 -4.81 18.60 -8.30
C SER A 426 -3.35 19.03 -8.08
N PRO A 427 -2.42 18.62 -8.97
CA PRO A 427 -1.07 19.16 -8.96
C PRO A 427 -1.12 20.70 -9.00
N ALA A 428 -0.21 21.35 -8.28
CA ALA A 428 -0.10 22.81 -8.35
C ALA A 428 0.18 23.21 -9.81
N GLY A 429 -0.76 23.92 -10.42
CA GLY A 429 -0.57 24.54 -11.74
C GLY A 429 0.39 25.74 -11.65
N PRO A 430 0.64 26.43 -12.77
CA PRO A 430 1.28 27.75 -12.75
C PRO A 430 0.58 28.66 -11.73
N ALA A 431 1.33 29.58 -11.11
CA ALA A 431 0.82 30.45 -10.05
C ALA A 431 -0.43 31.27 -10.42
N ASP A 432 -0.72 31.40 -11.73
CA ASP A 432 -1.81 32.19 -12.29
C ASP A 432 -3.06 31.36 -12.64
N GLU A 433 -3.05 30.04 -12.47
CA GLU A 433 -4.22 29.18 -12.68
C GLU A 433 -4.88 28.79 -11.35
N PRO A 434 -6.22 28.87 -11.23
CA PRO A 434 -6.91 28.38 -10.05
C PRO A 434 -6.60 26.90 -9.84
N ALA A 435 -6.22 26.54 -8.62
CA ALA A 435 -5.92 25.16 -8.28
C ALA A 435 -7.15 24.29 -8.61
N GLY A 436 -6.92 23.21 -9.39
CA GLY A 436 -7.98 22.26 -9.68
C GLY A 436 -8.54 21.67 -8.37
N LYS A 437 -9.85 21.37 -8.36
CA LYS A 437 -10.58 20.87 -7.19
C LYS A 437 -10.22 19.41 -6.82
N GLY A 438 -9.26 18.79 -7.51
CA GLY A 438 -8.77 17.43 -7.24
C GLY A 438 -9.59 16.32 -7.89
N ILE A 439 -9.28 15.08 -7.53
CA ILE A 439 -9.90 13.86 -8.05
C ILE A 439 -10.25 12.88 -6.93
N LEU A 440 -11.41 12.21 -7.06
CA LEU A 440 -11.88 11.19 -6.15
C LEU A 440 -11.51 9.78 -6.64
N LYS A 441 -11.17 8.89 -5.71
CA LYS A 441 -10.84 7.49 -6.03
C LYS A 441 -11.47 6.50 -5.07
N ILE A 442 -12.09 5.44 -5.59
CA ILE A 442 -12.61 4.34 -4.78
C ILE A 442 -11.43 3.53 -4.20
N THR A 443 -11.51 3.21 -2.91
CA THR A 443 -10.53 2.39 -2.18
C THR A 443 -11.22 1.33 -1.31
N ASP A 444 -10.40 0.51 -0.65
CA ASP A 444 -10.79 -0.51 0.34
C ASP A 444 -11.69 -1.65 -0.17
N PHE A 445 -11.07 -2.55 -0.93
CA PHE A 445 -11.69 -3.76 -1.47
C PHE A 445 -11.72 -4.93 -0.48
N GLY A 446 -11.63 -4.68 0.84
CA GLY A 446 -11.50 -5.71 1.87
C GLY A 446 -12.66 -6.73 1.91
N VAL A 447 -13.86 -6.32 1.49
CA VAL A 447 -15.05 -7.20 1.38
C VAL A 447 -15.45 -7.53 -0.05
N ALA A 448 -14.69 -7.04 -1.03
CA ALA A 448 -15.01 -7.25 -2.43
C ALA A 448 -14.92 -8.73 -2.80
N GLU A 449 -15.63 -9.13 -3.85
CA GLU A 449 -15.68 -10.52 -4.30
C GLU A 449 -15.88 -10.62 -5.80
N PHE A 450 -15.04 -11.44 -6.46
CA PHE A 450 -15.23 -11.83 -7.85
C PHE A 450 -16.10 -13.07 -7.95
N THR A 451 -17.07 -13.02 -8.84
CA THR A 451 -18.02 -14.09 -9.12
C THR A 451 -18.13 -14.31 -10.63
N THR A 452 -18.50 -15.52 -11.04
CA THR A 452 -18.71 -15.85 -12.47
C THR A 452 -20.10 -15.44 -12.97
N GLN A 453 -21.00 -15.13 -12.05
CA GLN A 453 -22.35 -14.64 -12.30
C GLN A 453 -22.54 -13.36 -11.50
N ASP A 454 -23.34 -12.42 -11.99
CA ASP A 454 -23.70 -11.18 -11.29
C ASP A 454 -24.71 -11.41 -10.15
N THR A 455 -24.53 -12.52 -9.43
CA THR A 455 -25.43 -13.02 -8.39
C THR A 455 -24.61 -13.80 -7.39
N ALA A 456 -24.56 -13.32 -6.14
CA ALA A 456 -23.91 -13.99 -5.04
C ALA A 456 -24.90 -14.25 -3.89
N PRO A 457 -24.80 -15.40 -3.19
CA PRO A 457 -25.57 -15.62 -1.98
C PRO A 457 -25.19 -14.58 -0.92
N ARG A 458 -26.17 -14.15 -0.13
CA ARG A 458 -25.94 -13.24 1.00
C ARG A 458 -24.93 -13.86 1.99
N ALA A 459 -23.77 -13.26 2.14
CA ALA A 459 -22.82 -13.63 3.19
C ALA A 459 -23.29 -13.04 4.53
N HIS A 460 -23.68 -13.89 5.48
CA HIS A 460 -23.99 -13.45 6.84
C HIS A 460 -22.71 -12.98 7.56
N GLY A 461 -22.79 -11.84 8.26
CA GLY A 461 -21.78 -11.44 9.25
C GLY A 461 -20.58 -10.64 8.74
N LEU A 462 -20.67 -9.95 7.59
CA LEU A 462 -19.62 -9.00 7.21
C LEU A 462 -19.74 -7.70 8.03
N PRO A 463 -18.63 -7.14 8.55
CA PRO A 463 -18.61 -5.85 9.23
C PRO A 463 -18.71 -4.71 8.22
N VAL A 464 -19.90 -4.53 7.64
CA VAL A 464 -20.20 -3.47 6.66
C VAL A 464 -20.85 -2.29 7.39
N SER A 465 -20.59 -1.06 6.94
CA SER A 465 -21.25 0.13 7.49
C SER A 465 -22.77 0.10 7.22
N PRO A 466 -23.64 0.01 8.24
CA PRO A 466 -25.09 -0.20 8.05
C PRO A 466 -25.78 0.91 7.25
N MET A 467 -25.25 2.13 7.34
CA MET A 467 -25.85 3.36 6.83
C MET A 467 -25.96 3.41 5.30
N TYR A 468 -25.05 2.77 4.56
CA TYR A 468 -24.99 2.80 3.09
C TYR A 468 -25.46 1.50 2.44
N GLN A 469 -26.05 0.58 3.21
CA GLN A 469 -26.52 -0.70 2.69
C GLN A 469 -27.91 -0.57 2.07
N PRO A 470 -28.17 -1.27 0.96
CA PRO A 470 -29.50 -1.30 0.37
C PRO A 470 -30.46 -2.22 1.17
N PRO A 471 -31.79 -2.10 0.97
CA PRO A 471 -32.78 -2.86 1.72
C PRO A 471 -32.63 -4.37 1.58
N GLU A 472 -32.20 -4.86 0.41
CA GLU A 472 -31.92 -6.28 0.16
C GLU A 472 -30.76 -6.85 1.01
N ALA A 473 -29.96 -5.99 1.62
CA ALA A 473 -28.95 -6.40 2.61
C ALA A 473 -29.57 -6.93 3.90
N TYR A 474 -30.85 -6.62 4.17
CA TYR A 474 -31.58 -6.97 5.39
C TYR A 474 -32.82 -7.82 5.09
N VAL A 475 -33.64 -7.38 4.15
CA VAL A 475 -34.88 -8.04 3.74
C VAL A 475 -34.57 -8.99 2.59
N PRO A 476 -34.80 -10.31 2.72
CA PRO A 476 -34.56 -11.23 1.63
C PRO A 476 -35.42 -10.87 0.41
N LEU A 477 -34.81 -10.44 -0.68
CA LEU A 477 -35.42 -10.59 -2.01
C LEU A 477 -35.69 -12.07 -2.24
N LYS A 478 -36.73 -12.43 -3.01
CA LYS A 478 -36.96 -13.82 -3.43
C LYS A 478 -35.64 -14.37 -4.01
N ASN A 479 -35.12 -15.44 -3.39
CA ASN A 479 -33.85 -16.16 -3.64
C ASN A 479 -32.60 -15.74 -2.84
N GLY A 480 -32.63 -14.68 -2.02
CA GLY A 480 -31.52 -14.34 -1.10
C GLY A 480 -30.20 -13.95 -1.80
N VAL A 481 -30.29 -13.41 -3.01
CA VAL A 481 -29.17 -13.08 -3.89
C VAL A 481 -28.87 -11.58 -3.85
N ILE A 482 -27.60 -11.22 -3.87
CA ILE A 482 -27.10 -9.84 -4.01
C ILE A 482 -26.34 -9.72 -5.34
N ARG A 483 -26.45 -8.57 -6.02
CA ARG A 483 -25.80 -8.27 -7.31
C ARG A 483 -24.80 -7.13 -7.19
N THR A 484 -24.13 -6.78 -8.28
CA THR A 484 -23.30 -5.56 -8.39
C THR A 484 -24.12 -4.26 -8.20
N SER A 485 -25.44 -4.30 -8.45
CA SER A 485 -26.35 -3.18 -8.15
C SER A 485 -26.38 -2.77 -6.68
N TYR A 486 -25.91 -3.63 -5.77
CA TYR A 486 -25.68 -3.28 -4.36
C TYR A 486 -24.82 -2.02 -4.21
N ASP A 487 -23.75 -1.90 -5.00
CA ASP A 487 -22.84 -0.76 -4.92
C ASP A 487 -23.47 0.54 -5.46
N ILE A 488 -24.49 0.43 -6.33
CA ILE A 488 -25.19 1.58 -6.92
C ILE A 488 -26.06 2.28 -5.90
N TRP A 489 -26.65 1.54 -4.95
CA TRP A 489 -27.33 2.16 -3.82
C TRP A 489 -26.36 3.00 -2.98
N GLY A 490 -25.20 2.43 -2.65
CA GLY A 490 -24.14 3.14 -1.93
C GLY A 490 -23.70 4.41 -2.67
N LEU A 491 -23.52 4.35 -4.00
CA LEU A 491 -23.26 5.54 -4.81
C LEU A 491 -24.42 6.55 -4.77
N GLY A 492 -25.68 6.11 -4.85
CA GLY A 492 -26.84 7.01 -4.78
C GLY A 492 -26.91 7.77 -3.46
N CYS A 493 -26.59 7.08 -2.36
CA CYS A 493 -26.46 7.67 -1.03
C CYS A 493 -25.39 8.76 -0.99
N ILE A 494 -24.19 8.44 -1.50
CA ILE A 494 -23.05 9.35 -1.57
C ILE A 494 -23.36 10.55 -2.47
N TYR A 495 -23.99 10.35 -3.62
CA TYR A 495 -24.33 11.43 -4.54
C TYR A 495 -25.37 12.38 -3.92
N LEU A 496 -26.34 11.87 -3.18
CA LEU A 496 -27.30 12.70 -2.45
C LEU A 496 -26.60 13.53 -1.37
N GLU A 497 -25.69 12.94 -0.60
CA GLU A 497 -24.85 13.67 0.37
C GLU A 497 -23.95 14.71 -0.33
N PHE A 498 -23.42 14.39 -1.52
CA PHE A 498 -22.58 15.32 -2.27
C PHE A 498 -23.37 16.54 -2.78
N ILE A 499 -24.58 16.34 -3.29
CA ILE A 499 -25.48 17.43 -3.67
C ILE A 499 -25.90 18.25 -2.44
N THR A 500 -26.13 17.58 -1.30
CA THR A 500 -26.43 18.24 -0.03
C THR A 500 -25.26 19.12 0.43
N TRP A 501 -24.03 18.62 0.34
CA TRP A 501 -22.82 19.40 0.57
C TRP A 501 -22.69 20.56 -0.40
N PHE A 502 -22.97 20.35 -1.70
CA PHE A 502 -22.95 21.41 -2.70
C PHE A 502 -23.83 22.59 -2.28
N PHE A 503 -25.01 22.34 -1.70
CA PHE A 503 -25.93 23.39 -1.29
C PHE A 503 -25.54 24.16 -0.03
N GLY A 504 -24.97 23.50 0.98
CA GLY A 504 -24.74 24.16 2.27
C GLY A 504 -23.60 23.61 3.11
N GLY A 505 -22.66 22.90 2.47
CA GLY A 505 -21.49 22.31 3.10
C GLY A 505 -21.82 21.25 4.16
N TRP A 506 -20.87 21.03 5.07
CA TRP A 506 -21.00 20.06 6.16
C TRP A 506 -22.26 20.24 7.02
N LYS A 507 -22.69 21.49 7.25
CA LYS A 507 -23.88 21.77 8.07
C LYS A 507 -25.14 21.12 7.50
N TYR A 508 -25.29 21.12 6.17
CA TYR A 508 -26.44 20.51 5.51
C TYR A 508 -26.37 19.00 5.54
N ILE A 509 -25.17 18.41 5.33
CA ILE A 509 -24.96 16.98 5.52
C ILE A 509 -25.32 16.58 6.96
N SER A 510 -24.78 17.25 7.97
CA SER A 510 -25.05 16.94 9.37
C SER A 510 -26.55 16.99 9.67
N ASN A 511 -27.26 18.02 9.20
CA ASN A 511 -28.72 18.12 9.39
C ASN A 511 -29.47 16.98 8.69
N PHE A 512 -29.06 16.62 7.47
CA PHE A 512 -29.61 15.50 6.74
C PHE A 512 -29.39 14.18 7.50
N LEU A 513 -28.15 13.91 7.92
CA LEU A 513 -27.80 12.72 8.69
C LEU A 513 -28.59 12.64 10.01
N ASP A 514 -28.76 13.76 10.71
CA ASP A 514 -29.56 13.82 11.95
C ASP A 514 -31.04 13.49 11.70
N ARG A 515 -31.65 14.01 10.63
CA ARG A 515 -33.05 13.72 10.27
C ARG A 515 -33.27 12.24 9.94
N ARG A 516 -32.25 11.57 9.43
CA ARG A 516 -32.28 10.14 9.07
C ARG A 516 -32.06 9.20 10.25
N MET A 517 -31.70 9.71 11.43
CA MET A 517 -31.49 8.90 12.62
C MET A 517 -32.83 8.35 13.10
N ALA A 518 -33.14 7.12 12.67
CA ALA A 518 -34.29 6.37 13.13
C ALA A 518 -33.85 5.22 14.04
N LEU A 519 -34.69 4.84 15.00
CA LEU A 519 -34.45 3.68 15.85
C LEU A 519 -34.46 2.41 14.99
N ASP A 520 -33.32 1.71 14.90
CA ASP A 520 -33.32 0.38 14.30
C ASP A 520 -33.93 -0.61 15.30
N ASN A 521 -35.23 -0.84 15.13
CA ASN A 521 -36.01 -1.80 15.90
C ASN A 521 -35.75 -3.26 15.50
N VAL A 522 -34.99 -3.51 14.42
CA VAL A 522 -34.82 -4.84 13.84
C VAL A 522 -33.53 -5.50 14.34
N PHE A 523 -32.41 -4.78 14.40
CA PHE A 523 -31.11 -5.41 14.74
C PHE A 523 -30.33 -4.70 15.85
N TYR A 524 -30.08 -3.41 15.73
CA TYR A 524 -29.13 -2.72 16.61
C TYR A 524 -29.74 -2.26 17.94
N ARG A 525 -31.06 -2.07 18.02
CA ARG A 525 -31.76 -1.52 19.20
C ARG A 525 -31.22 -0.16 19.64
N PHE A 526 -30.59 0.58 18.71
CA PHE A 526 -30.16 1.97 18.84
C PHE A 526 -30.43 2.73 17.53
N ASN A 527 -30.43 4.06 17.56
CA ASN A 527 -30.68 4.86 16.36
C ASN A 527 -29.56 4.66 15.33
N THR A 528 -29.93 4.32 14.10
CA THR A 528 -29.01 4.22 12.97
C THR A 528 -29.55 5.07 11.82
N GLY A 529 -28.67 5.83 11.14
CA GLY A 529 -29.05 6.55 9.93
C GLY A 529 -29.48 5.55 8.86
N THR A 530 -30.76 5.50 8.53
CA THR A 530 -31.29 4.66 7.45
C THR A 530 -31.66 5.56 6.27
N PHE A 531 -31.13 5.27 5.07
CA PHE A 531 -31.49 6.01 3.85
C PHE A 531 -32.95 5.83 3.48
N PHE A 532 -33.54 4.68 3.78
CA PHE A 532 -34.96 4.43 3.61
C PHE A 532 -35.48 3.64 4.80
N CYS A 533 -36.48 4.19 5.48
CA CYS A 533 -37.32 3.42 6.38
C CYS A 533 -38.56 3.01 5.59
N ILE A 534 -38.88 1.71 5.57
CA ILE A 534 -40.08 1.19 4.87
C ILE A 534 -41.37 1.84 5.43
N GLU A 535 -41.31 2.39 6.64
CA GLU A 535 -42.46 3.01 7.32
C GLU A 535 -42.50 4.55 7.24
N LYS A 536 -41.43 5.22 6.77
CA LYS A 536 -41.37 6.68 6.63
C LYS A 536 -40.64 7.10 5.36
N ASP A 537 -41.34 7.83 4.50
CA ASP A 537 -40.87 8.33 3.21
C ASP A 537 -39.95 9.57 3.32
N ASP A 538 -39.14 9.65 4.39
CA ASP A 538 -38.39 10.85 4.78
C ASP A 538 -37.29 11.22 3.76
N ALA A 539 -36.71 10.25 3.05
CA ALA A 539 -35.72 10.51 2.01
C ALA A 539 -36.31 11.14 0.75
N THR A 540 -37.55 10.76 0.40
CA THR A 540 -38.27 11.35 -0.74
C THR A 540 -38.62 12.81 -0.44
N GLY A 541 -39.09 13.09 0.78
CA GLY A 541 -39.32 14.47 1.24
C GLY A 541 -38.06 15.32 1.23
N PHE A 542 -36.91 14.78 1.64
CA PHE A 542 -35.64 15.51 1.60
C PHE A 542 -35.16 15.78 0.17
N ILE A 543 -35.28 14.81 -0.75
CA ILE A 543 -34.97 15.04 -2.17
C ILE A 543 -35.85 16.16 -2.72
N ASP A 544 -37.15 16.17 -2.40
CA ASP A 544 -38.08 17.21 -2.83
C ASP A 544 -37.69 18.60 -2.24
N GLU A 545 -37.23 18.66 -0.98
CA GLU A 545 -36.64 19.89 -0.39
C GLU A 545 -35.43 20.40 -1.19
N LEU A 546 -34.56 19.50 -1.67
CA LEU A 546 -33.40 19.86 -2.50
C LEU A 546 -33.82 20.39 -3.87
N HIS A 547 -34.88 19.84 -4.49
CA HIS A 547 -35.46 20.40 -5.71
C HIS A 547 -35.96 21.85 -5.47
N SER A 548 -36.52 22.15 -4.31
CA SER A 548 -37.00 23.50 -3.99
C SER A 548 -35.90 24.46 -3.51
N HIS A 549 -34.65 24.00 -3.39
CA HIS A 549 -33.56 24.84 -2.94
C HIS A 549 -33.27 25.97 -3.93
N GLN A 550 -33.08 27.20 -3.44
CA GLN A 550 -32.92 28.39 -4.30
C GLN A 550 -31.75 28.32 -5.29
N ASN A 551 -30.73 27.49 -5.03
CA ASN A 551 -29.59 27.28 -5.91
C ASN A 551 -29.73 26.04 -6.80
N CYS A 552 -30.86 25.33 -6.75
CA CYS A 552 -31.06 24.13 -7.55
C CYS A 552 -31.11 24.51 -9.04
N THR A 553 -30.27 23.86 -9.83
CA THR A 553 -30.17 24.09 -11.28
C THR A 553 -30.86 22.96 -12.04
N GLU A 554 -31.08 23.14 -13.34
CA GLU A 554 -31.63 22.08 -14.20
C GLU A 554 -30.77 20.80 -14.14
N PHE A 555 -29.44 20.94 -14.10
CA PHE A 555 -28.53 19.83 -13.84
C PHE A 555 -28.83 19.10 -12.52
N ILE A 556 -28.95 19.84 -11.41
CA ILE A 556 -29.17 19.21 -10.10
C ILE A 556 -30.55 18.54 -10.05
N HIS A 557 -31.57 19.10 -10.71
CA HIS A 557 -32.87 18.45 -10.82
C HIS A 557 -32.78 17.09 -11.52
N GLU A 558 -32.13 17.03 -12.69
CA GLU A 558 -31.95 15.77 -13.40
C GLU A 558 -31.11 14.77 -12.62
N PHE A 559 -30.10 15.24 -11.88
CA PHE A 559 -29.28 14.37 -11.07
C PHE A 559 -30.06 13.83 -9.85
N LEU A 560 -30.86 14.66 -9.18
CA LEU A 560 -31.74 14.21 -8.09
C LEU A 560 -32.78 13.20 -8.58
N LEU A 561 -33.33 13.38 -9.79
CA LEU A 561 -34.23 12.40 -10.41
C LEU A 561 -33.52 11.08 -10.71
N LEU A 562 -32.32 11.11 -11.28
CA LEU A 562 -31.50 9.90 -11.48
C LEU A 562 -31.27 9.16 -10.15
N ILE A 563 -30.95 9.89 -9.08
CA ILE A 563 -30.74 9.30 -7.75
C ILE A 563 -32.04 8.64 -7.26
N LYS A 564 -33.16 9.36 -7.32
CA LYS A 564 -34.47 8.93 -6.81
C LYS A 564 -35.07 7.76 -7.60
N GLU A 565 -35.07 7.87 -8.93
CA GLU A 565 -35.81 6.98 -9.82
C GLU A 565 -35.02 5.76 -10.29
N ASP A 566 -33.68 5.84 -10.29
CA ASP A 566 -32.84 4.81 -10.90
C ASP A 566 -31.77 4.21 -9.95
N MET A 567 -31.32 4.94 -8.93
CA MET A 567 -30.26 4.49 -8.02
C MET A 567 -30.78 4.02 -6.66
N LEU A 568 -31.67 4.79 -6.04
CA LEU A 568 -32.24 4.50 -4.72
C LEU A 568 -33.56 3.72 -4.83
N VAL A 569 -33.57 2.73 -5.71
CA VAL A 569 -34.74 1.87 -5.97
C VAL A 569 -34.62 0.56 -5.18
N VAL A 570 -35.71 0.16 -4.54
CA VAL A 570 -35.85 -1.15 -3.90
C VAL A 570 -36.12 -2.18 -5.01
N GLU A 571 -35.20 -3.12 -5.22
CA GLU A 571 -35.39 -4.18 -6.21
C GLU A 571 -36.48 -5.16 -5.74
N GLY A 572 -37.35 -5.65 -6.64
CA GLY A 572 -38.48 -6.51 -6.28
C GLY A 572 -39.18 -7.13 -7.49
N GLU A 573 -40.06 -8.12 -7.26
CA GLU A 573 -40.84 -8.76 -8.33
C GLU A 573 -41.86 -7.77 -8.92
N GLY A 574 -41.70 -7.39 -10.20
CA GLY A 574 -42.53 -6.37 -10.87
C GLY A 574 -42.06 -4.92 -10.69
N CYS A 575 -40.96 -4.68 -9.98
CA CYS A 575 -40.36 -3.35 -9.80
C CYS A 575 -39.27 -3.08 -10.85
N HIS A 576 -39.00 -1.80 -11.12
CA HIS A 576 -37.87 -1.40 -11.95
C HIS A 576 -36.54 -1.84 -11.32
N ALA A 577 -35.65 -2.43 -12.13
CA ALA A 577 -34.32 -2.82 -11.68
C ALA A 577 -33.46 -1.57 -11.49
N ARG A 578 -32.65 -1.55 -10.42
CA ARG A 578 -31.69 -0.46 -10.18
C ARG A 578 -30.72 -0.35 -11.35
N MET A 579 -30.41 0.87 -11.74
CA MET A 579 -29.52 1.15 -12.87
C MET A 579 -28.12 0.59 -12.63
N SER A 580 -27.45 0.15 -13.69
CA SER A 580 -26.05 -0.31 -13.62
C SER A 580 -25.07 0.85 -13.52
N ALA A 581 -23.82 0.60 -13.06
CA ALA A 581 -22.76 1.61 -13.05
C ALA A 581 -22.53 2.25 -14.43
N SER A 582 -22.60 1.44 -15.50
CA SER A 582 -22.51 1.94 -16.88
C SER A 582 -23.68 2.84 -17.28
N GLY A 583 -24.89 2.56 -16.77
CA GLY A 583 -26.05 3.42 -17.02
C GLY A 583 -25.90 4.76 -16.31
N VAL A 584 -25.52 4.75 -15.03
CA VAL A 584 -25.28 5.96 -14.24
C VAL A 584 -24.18 6.82 -14.88
N GLN A 585 -23.07 6.21 -15.28
CA GLN A 585 -21.99 6.88 -16.00
C GLN A 585 -22.48 7.54 -17.29
N TRP A 586 -23.31 6.83 -18.06
CA TRP A 586 -23.87 7.33 -19.32
C TRP A 586 -24.83 8.51 -19.11
N GLU A 587 -25.75 8.42 -18.15
CA GLU A 587 -26.67 9.51 -17.82
C GLU A 587 -25.92 10.76 -17.38
N LEU A 588 -24.93 10.63 -16.49
CA LEU A 588 -24.09 11.74 -16.07
C LEU A 588 -23.27 12.33 -17.23
N ALA A 589 -22.76 11.49 -18.14
CA ALA A 589 -22.07 11.96 -19.33
C ALA A 589 -22.99 12.79 -20.24
N LYS A 590 -24.25 12.38 -20.41
CA LYS A 590 -25.25 13.16 -21.17
C LYS A 590 -25.55 14.49 -20.50
N MET A 591 -25.73 14.52 -19.18
CA MET A 591 -25.95 15.76 -18.43
C MET A 591 -24.75 16.71 -18.62
N GLN A 592 -23.52 16.23 -18.55
CA GLN A 592 -22.32 17.04 -18.79
C GLN A 592 -22.27 17.62 -20.21
N GLN A 593 -22.66 16.85 -21.23
CA GLN A 593 -22.67 17.32 -22.63
C GLN A 593 -23.70 18.43 -22.89
N ARG A 594 -24.68 18.62 -21.99
CA ARG A 594 -25.64 19.74 -22.07
C ARG A 594 -25.04 21.07 -21.62
N ASP A 595 -23.85 21.08 -21.01
CA ASP A 595 -23.15 22.32 -20.69
C ASP A 595 -22.71 23.03 -21.97
N SER A 596 -23.48 24.03 -22.37
CA SER A 596 -23.06 25.01 -23.36
C SER A 596 -22.91 26.38 -22.71
N PRO A 597 -22.02 27.26 -23.23
CA PRO A 597 -21.80 28.60 -22.67
C PRO A 597 -23.07 29.46 -22.54
N ARG A 598 -24.16 29.11 -23.26
CA ARG A 598 -25.44 29.85 -23.26
C ARG A 598 -26.59 29.14 -22.53
N SER A 599 -26.42 27.87 -22.13
CA SER A 599 -27.51 27.08 -21.52
C SER A 599 -27.89 27.57 -20.13
N GLY A 600 -26.91 27.95 -19.31
CA GLY A 600 -27.12 28.14 -17.87
C GLY A 600 -27.42 26.83 -17.12
N TYR A 601 -27.26 25.67 -17.75
CA TYR A 601 -27.65 24.35 -17.23
C TYR A 601 -27.05 24.04 -15.85
N PHE A 602 -25.78 24.42 -15.64
CA PHE A 602 -25.06 24.23 -14.37
C PHE A 602 -25.10 25.45 -13.43
N SER A 603 -25.64 26.60 -13.86
CA SER A 603 -25.43 27.88 -13.15
C SER A 603 -26.69 28.72 -12.92
N ARG A 604 -27.75 28.47 -13.69
CA ARG A 604 -29.02 29.20 -13.57
C ARG A 604 -29.90 28.45 -12.58
N SER A 605 -30.33 29.15 -11.53
CA SER A 605 -31.36 28.65 -10.62
C SER A 605 -32.65 28.33 -11.37
N ALA A 606 -33.23 27.17 -11.06
CA ALA A 606 -34.46 26.63 -11.63
C ALA A 606 -35.35 25.99 -10.54
N ALA A 607 -35.23 26.47 -9.29
CA ALA A 607 -35.88 25.89 -8.12
C ALA A 607 -37.36 25.56 -8.33
N TRP A 608 -37.76 24.35 -7.94
CA TRP A 608 -39.15 23.92 -7.96
C TRP A 608 -39.95 24.61 -6.84
N PRO A 609 -41.29 24.72 -6.97
CA PRO A 609 -42.12 25.18 -5.87
C PRO A 609 -41.87 24.34 -4.60
N PRO A 610 -41.93 24.93 -3.39
CA PRO A 610 -41.77 24.17 -2.15
C PRO A 610 -42.84 23.07 -2.05
N PRO A 611 -42.50 21.88 -1.51
CA PRO A 611 -43.47 20.81 -1.32
C PRO A 611 -44.61 21.28 -0.41
N LEU A 612 -45.85 20.88 -0.74
CA LEU A 612 -47.01 21.19 0.09
C LEU A 612 -46.83 20.53 1.47
N PRO A 613 -47.18 21.21 2.58
CA PRO A 613 -47.06 20.62 3.91
C PRO A 613 -47.87 19.33 3.98
N SER A 614 -47.21 18.23 4.35
CA SER A 614 -47.85 16.92 4.45
C SER A 614 -49.01 16.97 5.45
N ALA A 615 -50.15 16.39 5.10
CA ALA A 615 -51.37 16.41 5.91
C ALA A 615 -51.27 15.67 7.26
N ASN A 616 -50.09 15.14 7.61
CA ASN A 616 -49.86 14.40 8.86
C ASN A 616 -49.26 15.24 9.99
N ASP A 617 -49.01 16.54 9.77
CA ASP A 617 -48.61 17.46 10.84
C ASP A 617 -49.85 18.06 11.52
N HIS A 618 -50.71 17.19 12.08
CA HIS A 618 -51.67 17.64 13.07
C HIS A 618 -50.91 17.96 14.36
N GLY A 619 -50.58 19.25 14.48
CA GLY A 619 -50.02 19.85 15.67
C GLY A 619 -50.72 19.32 16.91
N GLY A 620 -49.92 18.83 17.85
CA GLY A 620 -50.38 18.59 19.21
C GLY A 620 -51.04 19.86 19.73
N GLN A 621 -52.37 19.83 19.82
CA GLN A 621 -53.10 20.75 20.67
C GLN A 621 -52.50 20.62 22.06
N VAL A 622 -51.77 21.65 22.45
CA VAL A 622 -51.39 21.89 23.85
C VAL A 622 -52.71 22.11 24.59
N ASN A 623 -53.21 21.05 25.21
CA ASN A 623 -54.28 21.17 26.21
C ASN A 623 -53.76 22.08 27.31
N ALA A 624 -54.27 23.31 27.36
CA ALA A 624 -54.12 24.20 28.48
C ALA A 624 -54.72 23.52 29.71
N ALA A 625 -53.85 23.10 30.63
CA ALA A 625 -54.26 22.61 31.93
C ALA A 625 -54.90 23.75 32.72
N GLU A 626 -56.16 23.58 33.11
CA GLU A 626 -56.79 24.36 34.18
C GLU A 626 -56.02 24.16 35.50
N PRO A 627 -55.76 25.23 36.28
CA PRO A 627 -55.13 25.09 37.58
C PRO A 627 -56.15 24.58 38.60
N ALA A 628 -55.87 23.41 39.17
CA ALA A 628 -56.58 22.89 40.34
C ALA A 628 -56.54 23.91 41.49
N ARG A 629 -57.70 24.47 41.82
CA ARG A 629 -57.90 25.31 43.00
C ARG A 629 -58.23 24.39 44.17
N ALA A 630 -57.42 24.47 45.22
CA ALA A 630 -57.65 23.83 46.50
C ALA A 630 -59.00 24.26 47.11
N LYS A 631 -59.84 23.28 47.44
CA LYS A 631 -60.51 23.12 48.75
C LYS A 631 -61.25 21.79 48.80
#